data_AF-A0AAU3TJG6-F1
#
_entry.id   AF-A0AAU3TJG6-F1
#
_cell.length_a   1.000
_cell.length_b   1.000
_cell.length_c   1.000
_cell.angle_alpha   90.00
_cell.angle_beta   90.00
_cell.angle_gamma   90.00
#
_symmetry.space_group_name_H-M   'P 1'
#
loop_
_entity.id
_entity.type
_entity.pdbx_description
1 polymer ?
#
loop_
_entity_poly.entity_id
_entity_poly.type
_entity_poly.pdbx_seq_one_letter_code
_entity_poly.pdbx_strand_id
1 'polypeptide(L)'
;MSDYQDPFAVCYPALLPWAQSSRQDDLHRAVRTAVERSLVVLWGDIDLEKPATDADVHAIVAASDTYVQGWFDAVIRPAAHYPPNNWGWPSSLGVWLDASKSHGRGRAFRHTIAENLDFFARFPFWETLHLVGYAEHAARTTTGTPRQRAADATAEALRWAWARHADRLGWDDAEWYEYVKVNELIGWTTAALQLPGVRPSQAADRVEEIAGQKWDNWSPWTSDELPAPFIAQAAQAVADCVATSAATSSSTPPPQAPWSSGSEHDRQDRS
;
A
#
# COMPACT_ATOMS: atom_id res chain seq x y z
N MET A 1 0.12 -25.65 -2.85
CA MET A 1 -0.20 -24.36 -3.51
C MET A 1 0.78 -23.32 -2.99
N SER A 2 0.99 -22.20 -3.67
CA SER A 2 1.72 -21.09 -3.05
C SER A 2 0.74 -20.33 -2.17
N ASP A 3 1.07 -20.14 -0.89
CA ASP A 3 0.27 -19.32 0.01
C ASP A 3 0.54 -17.84 -0.30
N TYR A 4 -0.19 -17.34 -1.30
CA TYR A 4 -0.13 -15.93 -1.71
C TYR A 4 -0.71 -15.07 -0.58
N GLN A 5 0.17 -14.50 0.24
CA GLN A 5 -0.17 -13.53 1.26
C GLN A 5 -0.55 -12.21 0.58
N ASP A 6 -1.69 -11.64 0.97
CA ASP A 6 -2.09 -10.31 0.51
C ASP A 6 -1.09 -9.28 1.07
N PRO A 7 -0.42 -8.49 0.22
CA PRO A 7 0.72 -7.70 0.64
C PRO A 7 0.29 -6.48 1.47
N PHE A 8 -0.90 -5.94 1.26
CA PHE A 8 -1.43 -4.85 2.09
C PHE A 8 -1.78 -5.38 3.48
N ALA A 9 -2.40 -6.57 3.55
CA ALA A 9 -2.75 -7.20 4.82
C ALA A 9 -1.54 -7.50 5.71
N VAL A 10 -0.41 -7.95 5.15
CA VAL A 10 0.81 -8.25 5.93
C VAL A 10 1.69 -7.03 6.19
N CYS A 11 1.79 -6.07 5.25
CA CYS A 11 2.63 -4.88 5.43
C CYS A 11 1.95 -3.79 6.28
N TYR A 12 0.62 -3.68 6.28
CA TYR A 12 -0.10 -2.63 7.01
C TYR A 12 0.23 -2.59 8.52
N PRO A 13 0.23 -3.71 9.28
CA PRO A 13 0.61 -3.70 10.69
C PRO A 13 2.07 -3.30 10.95
N ALA A 14 2.97 -3.55 9.99
CA ALA A 14 4.38 -3.16 10.08
C ALA A 14 4.61 -1.68 9.72
N LEU A 15 3.81 -1.13 8.80
CA LEU A 15 3.85 0.28 8.38
C LEU A 15 3.15 1.23 9.36
N LEU A 16 2.05 0.80 9.99
CA LEU A 16 1.22 1.65 10.85
C LEU A 16 1.98 2.39 11.98
N PRO A 17 2.96 1.80 12.68
CA PRO A 17 3.76 2.54 13.67
C PRO A 17 4.53 3.73 13.07
N TRP A 18 4.97 3.63 11.81
CA TRP A 18 5.73 4.68 11.12
C TRP A 18 4.82 5.74 10.48
N ALA A 19 3.55 5.42 10.25
CA ALA A 19 2.54 6.36 9.73
C ALA A 19 2.07 7.41 10.76
N GLN A 20 2.49 7.29 12.03
CA GLN A 20 2.20 8.27 13.08
C GLN A 20 3.04 9.53 12.89
N SER A 21 2.43 10.71 12.94
CA SER A 21 3.11 12.00 12.65
C SER A 21 4.36 12.25 13.50
N SER A 22 4.36 11.82 14.77
CA SER A 22 5.54 11.90 15.65
C SER A 22 6.71 11.03 15.19
N ARG A 23 6.43 9.89 14.53
CA ARG A 23 7.45 8.99 13.95
C ARG A 23 7.90 9.44 12.58
N GLN A 24 7.04 10.12 11.82
CA GLN A 24 7.36 10.70 10.52
C GLN A 24 8.49 11.74 10.63
N ASP A 25 8.37 12.72 11.54
CA ASP A 25 9.42 13.74 11.75
C ASP A 25 10.73 13.16 12.30
N ASP A 26 10.66 12.13 13.15
CA ASP A 26 11.83 11.37 13.60
C ASP A 26 12.52 10.64 12.43
N LEU A 27 11.73 10.02 11.53
CA LEU A 27 12.24 9.21 10.43
C LEU A 27 13.03 10.05 9.42
N HIS A 28 12.53 11.21 8.98
CA HIS A 28 13.27 12.07 8.05
C HIS A 28 14.61 12.53 8.63
N ARG A 29 14.61 12.96 9.91
CA ARG A 29 15.85 13.33 10.64
C ARG A 29 16.80 12.14 10.79
N ALA A 30 16.27 10.93 10.98
CA ALA A 30 17.07 9.71 11.04
C ALA A 30 17.73 9.35 9.69
N VAL A 31 17.02 9.46 8.55
CA VAL A 31 17.63 9.26 7.22
C VAL A 31 18.79 10.24 7.03
N ARG A 32 18.54 11.56 7.19
CA ARG A 32 19.59 12.59 7.04
C ARG A 32 20.80 12.28 7.93
N THR A 33 20.56 12.01 9.21
CA THR A 33 21.61 11.72 10.19
C THR A 33 22.41 10.47 9.85
N ALA A 34 21.76 9.42 9.31
CA ALA A 34 22.43 8.19 8.91
C ALA A 34 23.27 8.38 7.63
N VAL A 35 22.77 9.11 6.65
CA VAL A 35 23.51 9.47 5.43
C VAL A 35 24.72 10.34 5.78
N GLU A 36 24.52 11.43 6.53
CA GLU A 36 25.58 12.35 6.97
C GLU A 36 26.69 11.60 7.73
N ARG A 37 26.34 10.73 8.69
CA ARG A 37 27.32 9.90 9.42
C ARG A 37 28.05 8.90 8.53
N SER A 38 27.38 8.32 7.53
CA SER A 38 28.00 7.39 6.58
C SER A 38 29.06 8.10 5.73
N LEU A 39 28.81 9.36 5.37
CA LEU A 39 29.76 10.21 4.64
C LEU A 39 30.92 10.65 5.55
N VAL A 40 30.69 10.98 6.82
CA VAL A 40 31.76 11.26 7.80
C VAL A 40 32.68 10.04 7.95
N VAL A 41 32.14 8.82 7.98
CA VAL A 41 32.94 7.58 8.03
C VAL A 41 33.74 7.35 6.74
N LEU A 42 33.23 7.80 5.58
CA LEU A 42 33.87 7.63 4.27
C LEU A 42 34.96 8.68 3.99
N TRP A 43 34.76 9.92 4.44
CA TRP A 43 35.60 11.07 4.11
C TRP A 43 36.44 11.61 5.29
N GLY A 44 36.11 11.24 6.53
CA GLY A 44 36.77 11.71 7.75
C GLY A 44 36.14 12.99 8.31
N ASP A 45 35.97 14.00 7.46
CA ASP A 45 35.19 15.20 7.73
C ASP A 45 34.23 15.54 6.56
N ILE A 46 33.33 16.51 6.77
CA ILE A 46 32.44 17.05 5.75
C ILE A 46 32.37 18.57 5.92
N ASP A 47 32.82 19.30 4.91
CA ASP A 47 32.37 20.68 4.70
C ASP A 47 31.00 20.64 4.00
N LEU A 48 29.95 20.99 4.75
CA LEU A 48 28.57 21.01 4.26
C LEU A 48 28.31 22.17 3.29
N GLU A 49 29.09 23.24 3.36
CA GLU A 49 28.95 24.43 2.51
C GLU A 49 29.79 24.33 1.22
N LYS A 50 30.68 23.35 1.10
CA LYS A 50 31.47 23.17 -0.13
C LYS A 50 30.56 22.89 -1.34
N PRO A 51 30.92 23.38 -2.53
CA PRO A 51 30.23 23.04 -3.77
C PRO A 51 30.15 21.52 -3.96
N ALA A 52 28.94 21.01 -4.18
CA ALA A 52 28.73 19.58 -4.41
C ALA A 52 29.17 19.16 -5.82
N THR A 53 29.94 18.09 -5.89
CA THR A 53 30.26 17.38 -7.13
C THR A 53 29.27 16.24 -7.37
N ASP A 54 29.15 15.77 -8.61
CA ASP A 54 28.36 14.57 -8.90
C ASP A 54 28.85 13.35 -8.08
N ALA A 55 30.15 13.27 -7.74
CA ALA A 55 30.69 12.20 -6.89
C ALA A 55 30.22 12.31 -5.42
N ASP A 56 30.09 13.53 -4.88
CA ASP A 56 29.49 13.74 -3.55
C ASP A 56 28.02 13.30 -3.56
N VAL A 57 27.27 13.65 -4.61
CA VAL A 57 25.87 13.27 -4.80
C VAL A 57 25.71 11.75 -4.95
N HIS A 58 26.56 11.09 -5.73
CA HIS A 58 26.57 9.63 -5.88
C HIS A 58 26.75 8.94 -4.51
N ALA A 59 27.60 9.48 -3.64
CA ALA A 59 27.79 8.96 -2.28
C ALA A 59 26.59 9.23 -1.37
N ILE A 60 25.99 10.44 -1.43
CA ILE A 60 24.75 10.78 -0.71
C ILE A 60 23.63 9.80 -1.10
N VAL A 61 23.41 9.58 -2.40
CA VAL A 61 22.38 8.65 -2.91
C VAL A 61 22.67 7.21 -2.47
N ALA A 62 23.89 6.71 -2.64
CA ALA A 62 24.24 5.34 -2.24
C ALA A 62 24.07 5.08 -0.73
N ALA A 63 24.38 6.07 0.12
CA ALA A 63 24.14 5.99 1.56
C ALA A 63 22.64 6.05 1.91
N SER A 64 21.85 6.85 1.17
CA SER A 64 20.39 6.92 1.30
C SER A 64 19.74 5.58 0.91
N ASP A 65 20.05 5.05 -0.28
CA ASP A 65 19.60 3.74 -0.76
C ASP A 65 19.95 2.62 0.24
N THR A 66 21.16 2.64 0.81
CA THR A 66 21.61 1.67 1.83
C THR A 66 20.78 1.76 3.12
N TYR A 67 20.47 2.97 3.61
CA TYR A 67 19.60 3.15 4.78
C TYR A 67 18.17 2.68 4.50
N VAL A 68 17.62 3.02 3.33
CA VAL A 68 16.28 2.62 2.89
C VAL A 68 16.17 1.10 2.79
N GLN A 69 17.19 0.44 2.23
CA GLN A 69 17.26 -1.02 2.16
C GLN A 69 17.32 -1.64 3.57
N GLY A 70 18.14 -1.10 4.48
CA GLY A 70 18.21 -1.54 5.87
C GLY A 70 16.89 -1.38 6.63
N TRP A 71 16.16 -0.29 6.39
CA TRP A 71 14.82 -0.09 6.94
C TRP A 71 13.79 -1.07 6.36
N PHE A 72 13.80 -1.29 5.04
CA PHE A 72 12.92 -2.26 4.38
C PHE A 72 13.15 -3.68 4.91
N ASP A 73 14.40 -4.04 5.14
CA ASP A 73 14.78 -5.37 5.63
C ASP A 73 14.50 -5.59 7.12
N ALA A 74 14.40 -4.50 7.90
CA ALA A 74 13.98 -4.53 9.29
C ALA A 74 12.45 -4.48 9.48
N VAL A 75 11.71 -3.86 8.56
CA VAL A 75 10.26 -3.57 8.71
C VAL A 75 9.38 -4.42 7.79
N ILE A 76 9.71 -4.50 6.50
CA ILE A 76 8.83 -5.09 5.46
C ILE A 76 9.20 -6.55 5.17
N ARG A 77 10.49 -6.85 4.98
CA ARG A 77 10.97 -8.22 4.70
C ARG A 77 10.52 -9.25 5.75
N PRO A 78 10.50 -8.96 7.07
CA PRO A 78 10.02 -9.90 8.08
C PRO A 78 8.50 -10.10 8.06
N ALA A 79 7.74 -9.04 7.76
CA ALA A 79 6.27 -9.04 7.80
C ALA A 79 5.65 -9.79 6.62
N ALA A 80 6.18 -9.58 5.42
CA ALA A 80 5.74 -10.27 4.19
C ALA A 80 6.50 -11.57 3.89
N HIS A 81 7.34 -12.04 4.83
CA HIS A 81 8.19 -13.23 4.70
C HIS A 81 9.00 -13.30 3.39
N TYR A 82 9.41 -12.15 2.84
CA TYR A 82 10.04 -12.11 1.51
C TYR A 82 11.36 -12.89 1.50
N PRO A 83 11.58 -13.79 0.52
CA PRO A 83 12.85 -14.48 0.37
C PRO A 83 13.99 -13.47 0.18
N PRO A 84 15.16 -13.67 0.81
CA PRO A 84 16.27 -12.76 0.63
C PRO A 84 16.67 -12.71 -0.85
N ASN A 85 16.71 -11.49 -1.39
CA ASN A 85 17.10 -11.16 -2.76
C ASN A 85 16.08 -11.52 -3.87
N ASN A 86 14.79 -11.64 -3.57
CA ASN A 86 13.75 -11.72 -4.61
C ASN A 86 13.21 -10.33 -5.00
N TRP A 87 13.96 -9.63 -5.86
CA TRP A 87 13.72 -8.23 -6.25
C TRP A 87 12.63 -8.01 -7.32
N GLY A 88 11.97 -9.07 -7.78
CA GLY A 88 11.04 -9.03 -8.91
C GLY A 88 9.60 -9.32 -8.51
N TRP A 89 8.80 -8.27 -8.30
CA TRP A 89 7.35 -8.37 -8.14
C TRP A 89 6.65 -7.51 -9.22
N PRO A 90 5.72 -8.05 -10.02
CA PRO A 90 5.04 -7.30 -11.08
C PRO A 90 3.76 -6.64 -10.53
N SER A 91 3.91 -5.67 -9.62
CA SER A 91 2.81 -4.91 -9.02
C SER A 91 3.25 -3.51 -8.60
N SER A 92 2.29 -2.66 -8.19
CA SER A 92 2.53 -1.34 -7.59
C SER A 92 3.58 -1.38 -6.45
N LEU A 93 3.55 -2.44 -5.64
CA LEU A 93 4.51 -2.70 -4.55
C LEU A 93 5.86 -3.25 -5.03
N GLY A 94 5.94 -3.75 -6.27
CA GLY A 94 7.21 -4.06 -6.93
C GLY A 94 8.06 -2.82 -7.19
N VAL A 95 7.40 -1.68 -7.47
CA VAL A 95 8.08 -0.38 -7.65
C VAL A 95 8.82 0.05 -6.38
N TRP A 96 8.38 -0.39 -5.20
CA TRP A 96 9.07 -0.11 -3.93
C TRP A 96 10.39 -0.88 -3.79
N LEU A 97 10.46 -2.10 -4.33
CA LEU A 97 11.72 -2.84 -4.45
C LEU A 97 12.61 -2.19 -5.52
N ASP A 98 12.03 -1.63 -6.58
CA ASP A 98 12.73 -0.89 -7.63
C ASP A 98 13.31 0.45 -7.13
N ALA A 99 12.68 1.10 -6.15
CA ALA A 99 13.16 2.34 -5.54
C ALA A 99 14.54 2.21 -4.84
N SER A 100 15.04 0.98 -4.63
CA SER A 100 16.42 0.71 -4.16
C SER A 100 17.47 0.72 -5.28
N LYS A 101 17.05 0.74 -6.56
CA LYS A 101 17.94 0.59 -7.72
C LYS A 101 18.51 1.93 -8.23
N SER A 102 18.51 2.98 -7.41
CA SER A 102 19.08 4.29 -7.75
C SER A 102 20.60 4.27 -7.99
N HIS A 103 21.32 3.18 -7.67
CA HIS A 103 22.72 2.87 -8.06
C HIS A 103 23.67 4.09 -8.11
N GLY A 104 23.60 5.00 -7.13
CA GLY A 104 24.38 6.23 -7.11
C GLY A 104 24.22 7.11 -8.36
N ARG A 105 23.03 7.18 -8.97
CA ARG A 105 22.73 8.07 -10.11
C ARG A 105 22.03 9.35 -9.64
N GLY A 106 22.82 10.38 -9.37
CA GLY A 106 22.29 11.71 -9.06
C GLY A 106 23.26 12.80 -9.54
N ARG A 107 22.75 13.87 -10.13
CA ARG A 107 23.55 15.03 -10.53
C ARG A 107 23.54 16.06 -9.41
N ALA A 108 24.58 16.88 -9.30
CA ALA A 108 24.57 18.12 -8.53
C ALA A 108 23.52 19.10 -9.10
N PHE A 109 22.28 18.97 -8.63
CA PHE A 109 21.15 19.86 -8.94
C PHE A 109 21.04 21.04 -7.96
N ARG A 110 21.87 21.05 -6.92
CA ARG A 110 21.95 22.08 -5.87
C ARG A 110 23.41 22.44 -5.62
N HIS A 111 23.66 23.62 -5.05
CA HIS A 111 24.99 24.20 -4.97
C HIS A 111 25.86 23.55 -3.90
N THR A 112 25.37 23.38 -2.67
CA THR A 112 26.18 22.86 -1.54
C THR A 112 25.88 21.41 -1.19
N ILE A 113 26.74 20.76 -0.41
CA ILE A 113 26.47 19.42 0.13
C ILE A 113 25.23 19.42 1.03
N ALA A 114 25.02 20.47 1.85
CA ALA A 114 23.83 20.61 2.68
C ALA A 114 22.53 20.52 1.86
N GLU A 115 22.43 21.31 0.77
CA GLU A 115 21.24 21.33 -0.09
C GLU A 115 21.00 19.99 -0.82
N ASN A 116 22.08 19.29 -1.20
CA ASN A 116 21.97 17.96 -1.82
C ASN A 116 21.58 16.89 -0.78
N LEU A 117 22.04 16.98 0.48
CA LEU A 117 21.56 16.14 1.58
C LEU A 117 20.06 16.35 1.84
N ASP A 118 19.58 17.60 1.92
CA ASP A 118 18.15 17.91 2.09
C ASP A 118 17.28 17.48 0.91
N PHE A 119 17.87 17.19 -0.25
CA PHE A 119 17.17 16.67 -1.42
C PHE A 119 17.17 15.15 -1.50
N PHE A 120 18.33 14.50 -1.33
CA PHE A 120 18.51 13.06 -1.57
C PHE A 120 18.40 12.18 -0.31
N ALA A 121 18.62 12.72 0.90
CA ALA A 121 18.43 11.99 2.16
C ALA A 121 16.96 12.05 2.64
N ARG A 122 16.02 11.93 1.69
CA ARG A 122 14.57 11.87 1.94
C ARG A 122 14.12 10.42 1.99
N PHE A 123 13.14 10.12 2.84
CA PHE A 123 12.57 8.79 2.93
C PHE A 123 11.59 8.53 1.77
N PRO A 124 11.82 7.55 0.87
CA PRO A 124 11.03 7.43 -0.36
C PRO A 124 9.61 6.94 -0.12
N PHE A 125 9.35 6.13 0.91
CA PHE A 125 8.01 5.61 1.21
C PHE A 125 7.12 6.61 1.98
N TRP A 126 7.50 7.89 2.03
CA TRP A 126 6.79 8.96 2.74
C TRP A 126 5.31 9.09 2.32
N GLU A 127 5.04 9.11 1.01
CA GLU A 127 3.68 9.19 0.51
C GLU A 127 2.82 8.01 0.96
N THR A 128 3.37 6.80 1.03
CA THR A 128 2.60 5.66 1.53
C THR A 128 2.45 5.68 3.05
N LEU A 129 3.41 6.22 3.83
CA LEU A 129 3.16 6.47 5.24
C LEU A 129 2.00 7.45 5.45
N HIS A 130 1.77 8.40 4.53
CA HIS A 130 0.54 9.19 4.51
C HIS A 130 -0.71 8.39 4.10
N LEU A 131 -0.64 7.53 3.07
CA LEU A 131 -1.77 6.67 2.70
C LEU A 131 -2.19 5.72 3.82
N VAL A 132 -1.22 5.07 4.49
CA VAL A 132 -1.45 4.16 5.64
C VAL A 132 -2.02 4.91 6.84
N GLY A 133 -1.51 6.11 7.13
CA GLY A 133 -2.03 6.96 8.21
C GLY A 133 -3.47 7.42 7.95
N TYR A 134 -3.82 7.70 6.69
CA TYR A 134 -5.19 8.06 6.34
C TYR A 134 -6.14 6.85 6.28
N ALA A 135 -5.67 5.72 5.76
CA ALA A 135 -6.41 4.46 5.77
C ALA A 135 -6.82 4.05 7.20
N GLU A 136 -5.92 4.24 8.18
CA GLU A 136 -6.22 4.02 9.59
C GLU A 136 -7.17 5.07 10.19
N HIS A 137 -7.13 6.32 9.71
CA HIS A 137 -8.13 7.34 10.07
C HIS A 137 -9.53 6.92 9.59
N ALA A 138 -9.70 6.67 8.28
CA ALA A 138 -10.97 6.27 7.67
C ALA A 138 -11.53 4.96 8.26
N ALA A 139 -10.65 4.01 8.62
CA ALA A 139 -11.06 2.78 9.29
C ALA A 139 -11.55 3.01 10.74
N ARG A 140 -11.11 4.08 11.42
CA ARG A 140 -11.55 4.44 12.79
C ARG A 140 -12.77 5.36 12.82
N THR A 141 -12.96 6.22 11.82
CA THR A 141 -14.13 7.13 11.71
C THR A 141 -15.41 6.40 11.32
N THR A 142 -15.31 5.34 10.51
CA THR A 142 -16.47 4.66 9.91
C THR A 142 -17.13 3.63 10.83
N THR A 143 -18.46 3.65 10.86
CA THR A 143 -19.30 2.88 11.79
C THR A 143 -20.40 2.10 11.07
N GLY A 144 -21.22 1.33 11.80
CA GLY A 144 -22.28 0.49 11.24
C GLY A 144 -21.81 -0.91 10.85
N THR A 145 -22.53 -1.55 9.92
CA THR A 145 -22.21 -2.93 9.49
C THR A 145 -20.87 -2.99 8.72
N PRO A 146 -20.21 -4.16 8.64
CA PRO A 146 -18.98 -4.35 7.85
C PRO A 146 -19.11 -3.87 6.39
N ARG A 147 -20.30 -4.01 5.79
CA ARG A 147 -20.61 -3.55 4.43
C ARG A 147 -20.71 -2.03 4.33
N GLN A 148 -21.29 -1.36 5.33
CA GLN A 148 -21.36 0.10 5.40
C GLN A 148 -19.96 0.69 5.63
N ARG A 149 -19.21 0.19 6.63
CA ARG A 149 -17.84 0.62 6.90
C ARG A 149 -16.93 0.51 5.66
N ALA A 150 -17.07 -0.56 4.88
CA ALA A 150 -16.39 -0.71 3.59
C ALA A 150 -16.74 0.43 2.61
N ALA A 151 -18.03 0.63 2.34
CA ALA A 151 -18.51 1.65 1.41
C ALA A 151 -18.11 3.08 1.84
N ASP A 152 -18.35 3.40 3.11
CA ASP A 152 -18.12 4.73 3.67
C ASP A 152 -16.62 5.07 3.67
N ALA A 153 -15.76 4.13 4.09
CA ALA A 153 -14.31 4.36 4.12
C ALA A 153 -13.71 4.47 2.72
N THR A 154 -14.18 3.66 1.75
CA THR A 154 -13.79 3.80 0.33
C THR A 154 -14.18 5.17 -0.22
N ALA A 155 -15.41 5.63 0.06
CA ALA A 155 -15.89 6.92 -0.40
C ALA A 155 -15.20 8.11 0.32
N GLU A 156 -14.83 7.95 1.59
CA GLU A 156 -14.03 8.92 2.36
C GLU A 156 -12.60 9.01 1.79
N ALA A 157 -11.92 7.87 1.63
CA ALA A 157 -10.55 7.78 1.10
C ALA A 157 -10.40 8.40 -0.30
N LEU A 158 -11.29 8.06 -1.24
CA LEU A 158 -11.21 8.59 -2.60
C LEU A 158 -11.37 10.12 -2.65
N ARG A 159 -12.29 10.69 -1.84
CA ARG A 159 -12.46 12.15 -1.74
C ARG A 159 -11.24 12.84 -1.12
N TRP A 160 -10.68 12.27 -0.05
CA TRP A 160 -9.47 12.79 0.57
C TRP A 160 -8.27 12.78 -0.39
N ALA A 161 -8.07 11.68 -1.12
CA ALA A 161 -7.01 11.58 -2.11
C ALA A 161 -7.16 12.67 -3.18
N TRP A 162 -8.37 12.84 -3.75
CA TRP A 162 -8.66 13.89 -4.72
C TRP A 162 -8.33 15.31 -4.23
N ALA A 163 -8.69 15.60 -2.97
CA ALA A 163 -8.49 16.90 -2.34
C ALA A 163 -7.01 17.24 -2.05
N ARG A 164 -6.08 16.26 -2.08
CA ARG A 164 -4.63 16.51 -1.94
C ARG A 164 -4.03 17.19 -3.17
N HIS A 165 -4.60 16.99 -4.36
CA HIS A 165 -4.00 17.41 -5.63
C HIS A 165 -4.70 18.66 -6.16
N ALA A 166 -4.17 19.83 -5.80
CA ALA A 166 -4.65 21.15 -6.23
C ALA A 166 -4.06 21.61 -7.58
N ASP A 167 -2.90 21.07 -7.98
CA ASP A 167 -2.39 21.14 -9.35
C ASP A 167 -2.40 19.72 -9.93
N ARG A 168 -2.91 19.63 -11.16
CA ARG A 168 -3.08 18.38 -11.92
C ARG A 168 -2.62 18.55 -13.38
N LEU A 169 -1.92 19.63 -13.72
CA LEU A 169 -1.44 19.88 -15.07
C LEU A 169 -0.40 18.81 -15.48
N GLY A 170 -0.54 18.25 -16.69
CA GLY A 170 0.22 17.08 -17.16
C GLY A 170 -0.30 15.68 -16.76
N TRP A 171 -1.48 15.52 -16.15
CA TRP A 171 -2.08 14.21 -15.86
C TRP A 171 -2.83 13.61 -17.06
N ASP A 172 -2.63 12.33 -17.41
CA ASP A 172 -3.45 11.72 -18.47
C ASP A 172 -4.92 11.51 -18.02
N ASP A 173 -5.88 11.93 -18.84
CA ASP A 173 -7.33 11.68 -18.64
C ASP A 173 -7.64 10.18 -18.53
N ALA A 174 -6.81 9.30 -19.10
CA ALA A 174 -6.96 7.84 -19.06
C ALA A 174 -6.36 7.18 -17.81
N GLU A 175 -5.39 7.81 -17.14
CA GLU A 175 -4.56 7.21 -16.08
C GLU A 175 -4.54 8.06 -14.78
N TRP A 176 -5.44 9.04 -14.65
CA TRP A 176 -5.60 9.93 -13.49
C TRP A 176 -5.62 9.21 -12.12
N TYR A 177 -6.06 7.95 -12.10
CA TYR A 177 -6.17 7.12 -10.90
C TYR A 177 -4.82 6.64 -10.36
N GLU A 178 -3.78 6.58 -11.20
CA GLU A 178 -2.41 6.29 -10.77
C GLU A 178 -1.83 7.47 -9.97
N TYR A 179 -2.08 8.70 -10.43
CA TYR A 179 -1.58 9.93 -9.79
C TYR A 179 -2.12 10.12 -8.36
N VAL A 180 -3.38 9.72 -8.11
CA VAL A 180 -3.97 9.68 -6.76
C VAL A 180 -3.79 8.33 -6.04
N LYS A 181 -3.08 7.39 -6.66
CA LYS A 181 -2.74 6.05 -6.16
C LYS A 181 -3.94 5.22 -5.69
N VAL A 182 -4.99 5.11 -6.51
CA VAL A 182 -6.21 4.34 -6.18
C VAL A 182 -5.89 2.93 -5.67
N ASN A 183 -4.99 2.19 -6.35
CA ASN A 183 -4.58 0.84 -5.95
C ASN A 183 -4.06 0.77 -4.51
N GLU A 184 -3.02 1.55 -4.19
CA GLU A 184 -2.46 1.59 -2.84
C GLU A 184 -3.50 2.07 -1.81
N LEU A 185 -4.21 3.17 -2.11
CA LEU A 185 -5.18 3.80 -1.20
C LEU A 185 -6.27 2.82 -0.75
N ILE A 186 -6.88 2.10 -1.70
CA ILE A 186 -7.94 1.12 -1.41
C ILE A 186 -7.37 -0.14 -0.77
N GLY A 187 -6.16 -0.57 -1.15
CA GLY A 187 -5.44 -1.66 -0.48
C GLY A 187 -5.20 -1.36 1.01
N TRP A 188 -4.58 -0.22 1.32
CA TRP A 188 -4.35 0.20 2.71
C TRP A 188 -5.65 0.40 3.49
N THR A 189 -6.66 1.04 2.90
CA THR A 189 -7.97 1.25 3.56
C THR A 189 -8.67 -0.07 3.88
N THR A 190 -8.65 -1.03 2.94
CA THR A 190 -9.25 -2.36 3.15
C THR A 190 -8.49 -3.18 4.19
N ALA A 191 -7.15 -3.08 4.22
CA ALA A 191 -6.33 -3.70 5.25
C ALA A 191 -6.59 -3.10 6.65
N ALA A 192 -6.73 -1.77 6.73
CA ALA A 192 -7.01 -1.05 7.97
C ALA A 192 -8.38 -1.38 8.58
N LEU A 193 -9.40 -1.63 7.74
CA LEU A 193 -10.75 -2.02 8.18
C LEU A 193 -10.83 -3.44 8.77
N GLN A 194 -9.86 -4.31 8.45
CA GLN A 194 -9.74 -5.71 8.91
C GLN A 194 -11.02 -6.56 8.70
N LEU A 195 -11.69 -6.39 7.55
CA LEU A 195 -13.00 -7.01 7.30
C LEU A 195 -12.88 -8.53 7.03
N PRO A 196 -13.70 -9.39 7.68
CA PRO A 196 -13.58 -10.84 7.57
C PRO A 196 -13.59 -11.38 6.14
N GLY A 197 -12.49 -12.04 5.76
CA GLY A 197 -12.33 -12.73 4.48
C GLY A 197 -12.20 -11.83 3.25
N VAL A 198 -12.16 -10.50 3.41
CA VAL A 198 -11.85 -9.59 2.29
C VAL A 198 -10.35 -9.64 1.99
N ARG A 199 -9.98 -9.68 0.71
CA ARG A 199 -8.59 -9.50 0.26
C ARG A 199 -8.39 -8.04 -0.17
N PRO A 200 -7.56 -7.24 0.52
CA PRO A 200 -7.26 -5.87 0.12
C PRO A 200 -6.85 -5.68 -1.33
N SER A 201 -6.02 -6.54 -1.93
CA SER A 201 -5.64 -6.40 -3.34
C SER A 201 -6.87 -6.53 -4.24
N GLN A 202 -7.70 -7.56 -4.03
CA GLN A 202 -8.94 -7.77 -4.80
C GLN A 202 -9.94 -6.60 -4.67
N ALA A 203 -9.92 -5.87 -3.55
CA ALA A 203 -10.70 -4.65 -3.39
C ALA A 203 -10.08 -3.47 -4.16
N ALA A 204 -8.75 -3.33 -4.16
CA ALA A 204 -8.02 -2.34 -4.93
C ALA A 204 -8.20 -2.54 -6.45
N ASP A 205 -7.90 -3.76 -6.93
CA ASP A 205 -8.01 -4.17 -8.34
C ASP A 205 -9.41 -3.81 -8.90
N ARG A 206 -10.48 -4.10 -8.15
CA ARG A 206 -11.87 -3.77 -8.52
C ARG A 206 -12.19 -2.28 -8.59
N VAL A 207 -11.60 -1.46 -7.72
CA VAL A 207 -11.83 0.00 -7.76
C VAL A 207 -11.01 0.63 -8.88
N GLU A 208 -9.86 0.07 -9.21
CA GLU A 208 -9.01 0.47 -10.34
C GLU A 208 -9.66 0.12 -11.70
N GLU A 209 -10.23 -1.08 -11.85
CA GLU A 209 -11.10 -1.47 -12.97
C GLU A 209 -12.28 -0.49 -13.20
N ILE A 210 -12.78 0.13 -12.12
CA ILE A 210 -13.83 1.13 -12.17
C ILE A 210 -13.24 2.53 -12.47
N ALA A 211 -12.06 2.86 -11.94
CA ALA A 211 -11.43 4.16 -12.13
C ALA A 211 -10.96 4.40 -13.58
N GLY A 212 -10.52 3.35 -14.28
CA GLY A 212 -10.18 3.37 -15.71
C GLY A 212 -11.38 3.48 -16.67
N GLN A 213 -12.61 3.58 -16.16
CA GLN A 213 -13.80 3.87 -16.99
C GLN A 213 -13.85 5.35 -17.37
N LYS A 214 -14.50 5.66 -18.50
CA LYS A 214 -14.77 7.04 -18.91
C LYS A 214 -16.04 7.55 -18.25
N TRP A 215 -15.98 8.78 -17.73
CA TRP A 215 -17.07 9.41 -16.99
C TRP A 215 -17.62 10.61 -17.76
N ASP A 216 -18.90 10.56 -18.13
CA ASP A 216 -19.54 11.58 -18.97
C ASP A 216 -19.51 12.97 -18.32
N ASN A 217 -19.06 13.97 -19.11
CA ASN A 217 -18.94 15.37 -18.72
C ASN A 217 -18.02 15.65 -17.50
N TRP A 218 -17.15 14.71 -17.14
CA TRP A 218 -16.12 14.88 -16.11
C TRP A 218 -14.73 14.87 -16.73
N SER A 219 -13.78 15.56 -16.09
CA SER A 219 -12.35 15.44 -16.40
C SER A 219 -11.48 15.83 -15.20
N PRO A 220 -10.35 15.13 -14.96
CA PRO A 220 -9.41 15.44 -13.89
C PRO A 220 -8.88 16.88 -13.92
N TRP A 221 -8.72 17.47 -15.12
CA TRP A 221 -8.18 18.81 -15.34
C TRP A 221 -8.99 19.93 -14.67
N THR A 222 -10.32 19.77 -14.63
CA THR A 222 -11.27 20.88 -14.38
C THR A 222 -12.27 20.60 -13.26
N SER A 223 -12.28 19.39 -12.70
CA SER A 223 -13.29 18.98 -11.72
C SER A 223 -12.75 19.05 -10.29
N ASP A 224 -13.33 19.91 -9.47
CA ASP A 224 -12.99 20.01 -8.04
C ASP A 224 -13.29 18.71 -7.27
N GLU A 225 -14.23 17.90 -7.76
CA GLU A 225 -14.65 16.61 -7.19
C GLU A 225 -14.47 15.43 -8.16
N LEU A 226 -14.36 14.22 -7.61
CA LEU A 226 -14.48 12.96 -8.36
C LEU A 226 -15.93 12.73 -8.83
N PRO A 227 -16.17 11.91 -9.87
CA PRO A 227 -17.53 11.63 -10.32
C PRO A 227 -18.34 10.96 -9.20
N ALA A 228 -19.49 11.53 -8.83
CA ALA A 228 -20.38 10.87 -7.86
C ALA A 228 -20.77 9.42 -8.28
N PRO A 229 -20.97 9.10 -9.58
CA PRO A 229 -21.15 7.71 -10.03
C PRO A 229 -19.92 6.81 -9.84
N PHE A 230 -18.70 7.35 -9.95
CA PHE A 230 -17.45 6.61 -9.65
C PHE A 230 -17.39 6.27 -8.17
N ILE A 231 -17.55 7.27 -7.30
CA ILE A 231 -17.52 7.08 -5.83
C ILE A 231 -18.56 6.05 -5.40
N ALA A 232 -19.78 6.11 -5.94
CA ALA A 232 -20.84 5.15 -5.64
C ALA A 232 -20.49 3.73 -6.09
N GLN A 233 -19.97 3.54 -7.31
CA GLN A 233 -19.59 2.22 -7.81
C GLN A 233 -18.38 1.63 -7.08
N ALA A 234 -17.36 2.44 -6.78
CA ALA A 234 -16.20 2.02 -6.01
C ALA A 234 -16.58 1.55 -4.59
N ALA A 235 -17.35 2.36 -3.86
CA ALA A 235 -17.86 2.03 -2.54
C ALA A 235 -18.70 0.74 -2.55
N GLN A 236 -19.53 0.56 -3.58
CA GLN A 236 -20.35 -0.63 -3.77
C GLN A 236 -19.50 -1.88 -4.08
N ALA A 237 -18.46 -1.78 -4.91
CA ALA A 237 -17.58 -2.89 -5.26
C ALA A 237 -16.80 -3.46 -4.06
N VAL A 238 -16.26 -2.59 -3.19
CA VAL A 238 -15.58 -3.01 -1.95
C VAL A 238 -16.59 -3.59 -0.95
N ALA A 239 -17.78 -3.01 -0.86
CA ALA A 239 -18.89 -3.53 -0.05
C ALA A 239 -19.38 -4.94 -0.50
N ASP A 240 -19.25 -5.29 -1.78
CA ASP A 240 -19.55 -6.63 -2.31
C ASP A 240 -18.44 -7.66 -2.08
N CYS A 241 -17.18 -7.24 -1.90
CA CYS A 241 -16.12 -8.14 -1.43
C CYS A 241 -16.49 -8.73 -0.05
N VAL A 242 -17.02 -7.91 0.87
CA VAL A 242 -17.47 -8.33 2.20
C VAL A 242 -18.56 -9.42 2.12
N ALA A 243 -19.56 -9.22 1.25
CA ALA A 243 -20.69 -10.15 1.11
C ALA A 243 -20.26 -11.49 0.49
N THR A 244 -19.38 -11.44 -0.51
CA THR A 244 -18.85 -12.63 -1.21
C THR A 244 -18.11 -13.57 -0.26
N SER A 245 -17.30 -13.00 0.64
CA SER A 245 -16.48 -13.77 1.59
C SER A 245 -17.31 -14.47 2.67
N ALA A 246 -18.42 -13.87 3.09
CA ALA A 246 -19.38 -14.51 4.01
C ALA A 246 -20.06 -15.73 3.36
N ALA A 247 -20.44 -15.65 2.07
CA ALA A 247 -21.03 -16.76 1.33
C ALA A 247 -20.04 -17.89 1.04
N THR A 248 -18.75 -17.58 0.85
CA THR A 248 -17.71 -18.61 0.68
C THR A 248 -17.51 -19.41 1.97
N SER A 249 -17.54 -18.71 3.12
CA SER A 249 -17.26 -19.30 4.44
C SER A 249 -18.31 -20.30 4.94
N SER A 250 -19.53 -20.28 4.39
CA SER A 250 -20.61 -21.22 4.77
C SER A 250 -20.63 -22.52 3.96
N SER A 251 -19.74 -22.68 2.98
CA SER A 251 -19.72 -23.82 2.04
C SER A 251 -19.05 -25.11 2.57
N THR A 252 -19.14 -25.38 3.87
CA THR A 252 -18.79 -26.70 4.42
C THR A 252 -19.98 -27.65 4.24
N PRO A 253 -19.88 -28.72 3.43
CA PRO A 253 -20.96 -29.70 3.31
C PRO A 253 -21.15 -30.42 4.66
N PRO A 254 -22.40 -30.65 5.10
CA PRO A 254 -22.64 -31.34 6.37
C PRO A 254 -22.10 -32.78 6.32
N PRO A 255 -21.52 -33.31 7.41
CA PRO A 255 -21.01 -34.67 7.44
C PRO A 255 -22.15 -35.66 7.19
N GLN A 256 -22.05 -36.44 6.12
CA GLN A 256 -23.05 -37.46 5.81
C GLN A 256 -23.03 -38.54 6.90
N ALA A 257 -24.13 -38.68 7.63
CA ALA A 257 -24.28 -39.71 8.64
C ALA A 257 -24.37 -41.11 7.98
N PRO A 258 -23.53 -42.09 8.37
CA PRO A 258 -23.58 -43.44 7.81
C PRO A 258 -24.82 -44.21 8.33
N TRP A 259 -25.85 -44.18 7.49
CA TRP A 259 -27.02 -45.07 7.38
C TRP A 259 -27.43 -45.94 8.59
N SER A 260 -28.53 -45.55 9.23
CA SER A 260 -29.35 -46.49 10.04
C SER A 260 -30.06 -47.51 9.14
N SER A 261 -29.43 -48.65 8.87
CA SER A 261 -30.11 -49.80 8.25
C SER A 261 -30.83 -50.62 9.33
N GLY A 262 -32.15 -50.53 9.38
CA GLY A 262 -32.98 -51.33 10.29
C GLY A 262 -32.87 -52.83 10.00
N SER A 263 -32.95 -53.66 11.03
CA SER A 263 -32.82 -55.12 10.94
C SER A 263 -34.14 -55.82 11.25
N GLU A 264 -35.00 -55.96 10.24
CA GLU A 264 -36.20 -56.82 10.20
C GLU A 264 -36.54 -57.10 8.73
N HIS A 265 -37.08 -58.25 8.32
CA HIS A 265 -37.26 -59.55 9.00
C HIS A 265 -36.01 -60.45 8.71
N ASP A 266 -35.94 -61.79 8.70
CA ASP A 266 -36.91 -62.90 8.79
C ASP A 266 -36.26 -64.19 9.35
N ARG A 267 -37.07 -65.19 9.70
CA ARG A 267 -36.70 -66.57 10.07
C ARG A 267 -37.88 -67.54 9.85
N GLN A 268 -37.92 -68.18 8.68
CA GLN A 268 -38.65 -69.43 8.39
C GLN A 268 -38.24 -69.92 6.98
N ASP A 269 -38.17 -71.21 6.64
CA ASP A 269 -38.25 -72.42 7.47
C ASP A 269 -37.45 -73.58 6.80
N ARG A 270 -37.10 -74.62 7.57
CA ARG A 270 -36.68 -76.00 7.17
C ARG A 270 -35.79 -76.23 5.92
N SER A 271 -34.65 -76.89 6.14
CA SER A 271 -34.55 -78.37 6.06
C SER A 271 -33.30 -78.88 6.77
#